data_AF-A0A7R9BBW1-F1
#
_entry.id   AF-A0A7R9BBW1-F1
#
_cell.length_a   1.000
_cell.length_b   1.000
_cell.length_c   1.000
_cell.angle_alpha   90.00
_cell.angle_beta   90.00
_cell.angle_gamma   90.00
#
_symmetry.space_group_name_H-M   'P 1'
#
loop_
_entity.id
_entity.type
_entity.pdbx_description
1 polymer ?
#
loop_
_entity_poly.entity_id
_entity_poly.type
_entity_poly.pdbx_seq_one_letter_code
_entity_poly.pdbx_strand_id
1 'polypeptide(L)'
;MKIFYRHHFSSALKRMSVIAGYTLPGTTDTNYIITVKGAPETLKSMFSTIPELYDKVYLEMSRRGARVLALGFKELGRLTPQHVRDLTRESLECDLKFAGFVVISCPLKTDSRSVIKEILNASHVVSTNIQLGTH
;
A
#
# COMPACT_ATOMS: atom_id res chain seq x y z
N MET A 1 24.93 -1.15 3.80
CA MET A 1 23.72 -1.34 2.97
C MET A 1 23.61 -0.18 1.99
N LYS A 2 23.39 -0.45 0.70
CA LYS A 2 23.32 0.53 -0.39
C LYS A 2 22.08 0.27 -1.25
N ILE A 3 21.41 1.32 -1.74
CA ILE A 3 20.29 1.18 -2.67
C ILE A 3 20.81 1.15 -4.11
N PHE A 4 20.38 0.16 -4.90
CA PHE A 4 20.80 -0.04 -6.28
C PHE A 4 19.74 0.39 -7.28
N TYR A 5 18.47 0.05 -7.01
CA TYR A 5 17.37 0.37 -7.91
C TYR A 5 16.11 0.73 -7.13
N ARG A 6 15.33 1.68 -7.64
CA ARG A 6 14.06 2.11 -7.05
C ARG A 6 12.98 2.13 -8.12
N HIS A 7 11.99 1.26 -8.00
CA HIS A 7 10.74 1.39 -8.75
C HIS A 7 9.85 2.40 -8.04
N HIS A 8 9.62 3.54 -8.68
CA HIS A 8 8.78 4.59 -8.13
C HIS A 8 7.33 4.12 -7.94
N PHE A 9 6.67 4.76 -6.98
CA PHE A 9 5.25 4.59 -6.78
C PHE A 9 4.49 5.03 -8.04
N SER A 10 3.63 4.17 -8.54
CA SER A 10 2.68 4.49 -9.60
C SER A 10 1.27 4.31 -9.06
N SER A 11 0.38 5.28 -9.32
CA SER A 11 -1.03 5.21 -8.91
C SER A 11 -1.75 4.00 -9.52
N ALA A 12 -1.37 3.59 -10.74
CA ALA A 12 -1.90 2.40 -11.41
C ALA A 12 -1.50 1.10 -10.68
N LEU A 13 -0.26 1.06 -10.17
CA LEU A 13 0.30 -0.14 -9.53
C LEU A 13 0.11 -0.17 -8.01
N LYS A 14 -0.22 0.97 -7.39
CA LYS A 14 -0.46 1.18 -5.95
C LYS A 14 0.67 0.67 -5.04
N ARG A 15 1.90 0.61 -5.56
CA ARG A 15 3.07 0.07 -4.84
C ARG A 15 4.39 0.64 -5.36
N MET A 16 5.42 0.54 -4.54
CA MET A 16 6.81 0.83 -4.88
C MET A 16 7.73 -0.26 -4.35
N SER A 17 8.87 -0.45 -5.01
CA SER A 17 9.85 -1.47 -4.65
C SER A 17 11.28 -0.93 -4.77
N VAL A 18 12.18 -1.44 -3.93
CA VAL A 18 13.58 -1.01 -3.85
C VAL A 18 14.48 -2.22 -3.75
N ILE A 19 15.47 -2.30 -4.65
CA ILE A 19 16.57 -3.25 -4.55
C ILE A 19 17.68 -2.61 -3.73
N ALA A 20 18.02 -3.22 -2.61
CA ALA A 20 19.16 -2.86 -1.77
C ALA A 20 20.20 -3.99 -1.79
N GLY A 21 21.46 -3.62 -1.66
CA GLY A 21 22.57 -4.55 -1.48
C GLY A 21 23.23 -4.34 -0.13
N TYR A 22 23.62 -5.43 0.51
CA TYR A 22 24.35 -5.42 1.77
C TYR A 22 25.47 -6.46 1.71
N THR A 23 26.56 -6.16 2.40
CA THR A 23 27.73 -7.04 2.51
C THR A 23 27.74 -7.63 3.91
N LEU A 24 27.91 -8.95 4.01
CA LEU A 24 28.02 -9.60 5.30
C LEU A 24 29.43 -9.38 5.87
N PRO A 25 29.58 -9.19 7.20
CA PRO A 25 30.90 -9.11 7.82
C PRO A 25 31.75 -10.33 7.46
N GLY A 26 32.99 -10.10 7.02
CA GLY A 26 33.91 -11.17 6.61
C GLY A 26 33.77 -11.66 5.16
N THR A 27 32.91 -11.04 4.35
CA THR A 27 32.79 -11.34 2.91
C THR A 27 32.97 -10.07 2.06
N THR A 28 33.45 -10.22 0.83
CA THR A 28 33.44 -9.16 -0.19
C THR A 28 32.18 -9.19 -1.05
N ASP A 29 31.37 -10.25 -0.91
CA ASP A 29 30.20 -10.49 -1.74
C ASP A 29 29.03 -9.58 -1.34
N THR A 30 28.41 -8.96 -2.34
CA THR A 30 27.18 -8.18 -2.14
C THR A 30 25.97 -9.10 -2.26
N ASN A 31 25.21 -9.20 -1.18
CA ASN A 31 23.90 -9.83 -1.17
C ASN A 31 22.83 -8.81 -1.50
N TYR A 32 21.86 -9.19 -2.32
CA TYR A 32 20.77 -8.32 -2.74
C TYR A 32 19.46 -8.73 -2.07
N ILE A 33 18.66 -7.73 -1.75
CA ILE A 33 17.31 -7.87 -1.21
C ILE A 33 16.39 -6.90 -1.94
N ILE A 34 15.23 -7.38 -2.35
CA ILE A 34 14.14 -6.54 -2.81
C ILE A 34 13.16 -6.32 -1.66
N THR A 35 12.76 -5.08 -1.48
CA THR A 35 11.73 -4.69 -0.51
C THR A 35 10.60 -4.00 -1.27
N VAL A 36 9.35 -4.31 -0.92
CA VAL A 36 8.16 -3.81 -1.58
C VAL A 36 7.23 -3.23 -0.52
N LYS A 37 6.67 -2.06 -0.78
CA LYS A 37 5.60 -1.49 0.03
C LYS A 37 4.45 -1.01 -0.84
N GLY A 38 3.23 -1.23 -0.38
CA GLY A 38 2.03 -0.84 -1.12
C GLY A 38 0.76 -1.12 -0.37
N ALA A 39 -0.36 -0.96 -1.09
CA ALA A 39 -1.68 -1.24 -0.52
C ALA A 39 -1.81 -2.73 -0.16
N PRO A 40 -2.39 -3.06 1.01
CA PRO A 40 -2.45 -4.44 1.51
C PRO A 40 -3.20 -5.38 0.56
N GLU A 41 -4.26 -4.89 -0.11
CA GLU A 41 -5.02 -5.65 -1.11
C GLU A 41 -4.21 -5.93 -2.38
N THR A 42 -3.24 -5.08 -2.71
CA THR A 42 -2.40 -5.24 -3.91
C THR A 42 -1.24 -6.19 -3.66
N LEU A 43 -0.61 -6.11 -2.48
CA LEU A 43 0.54 -6.95 -2.15
C LEU A 43 0.13 -8.37 -1.75
N LYS A 44 -1.13 -8.59 -1.37
CA LYS A 44 -1.63 -9.89 -0.92
C LYS A 44 -1.31 -11.03 -1.89
N SER A 45 -1.54 -10.83 -3.18
CA SER A 45 -1.28 -11.84 -4.23
C SER A 45 0.21 -12.05 -4.54
N MET A 46 1.09 -11.18 -4.04
CA MET A 46 2.53 -11.22 -4.28
C MET A 46 3.28 -11.99 -3.19
N PHE A 47 2.61 -12.34 -2.08
CA PHE A 47 3.23 -13.07 -0.99
C PHE A 47 3.17 -14.58 -1.21
N SER A 48 4.27 -15.29 -0.96
CA SER A 48 4.27 -16.77 -1.00
C SER A 48 3.49 -17.38 0.17
N THR A 49 3.43 -16.69 1.31
CA THR A 49 2.71 -17.14 2.49
C THR A 49 2.02 -15.95 3.15
N ILE A 50 0.71 -16.07 3.33
CA ILE A 50 -0.12 -15.01 3.92
C ILE A 50 -0.52 -15.47 5.32
N PRO A 51 -0.28 -14.67 6.37
CA PRO A 51 -0.81 -14.98 7.70
C PRO A 51 -2.33 -15.03 7.72
N GLU A 52 -2.94 -15.95 8.49
CA GLU A 52 -4.40 -16.12 8.58
C GLU A 52 -5.14 -14.82 8.95
N LEU A 53 -4.51 -13.99 9.79
CA LEU A 53 -5.09 -12.74 10.29
C LEU A 53 -4.84 -11.53 9.38
N TYR A 54 -4.19 -11.72 8.22
CA TYR A 54 -3.81 -10.62 7.34
C TYR A 54 -5.00 -9.71 6.99
N ASP A 55 -6.10 -10.29 6.49
CA ASP A 55 -7.28 -9.54 6.05
C ASP A 55 -7.99 -8.84 7.20
N LYS A 56 -8.15 -9.56 8.32
CA LYS A 56 -8.82 -9.03 9.51
C LYS A 56 -8.10 -7.80 10.05
N VAL A 57 -6.77 -7.88 10.17
CA VAL A 57 -5.95 -6.81 10.74
C VAL A 57 -5.97 -5.56 9.88
N TYR A 58 -5.71 -5.66 8.57
CA TYR A 58 -5.68 -4.46 7.74
C TYR A 58 -7.08 -3.84 7.59
N LEU A 59 -8.14 -4.65 7.52
CA LEU A 59 -9.52 -4.14 7.41
C LEU A 59 -9.97 -3.42 8.68
N GLU A 60 -9.62 -3.95 9.86
CA GLU A 60 -9.91 -3.29 11.14
C GLU A 60 -9.23 -1.92 11.23
N MET A 61 -7.94 -1.84 10.84
CA MET A 61 -7.19 -0.59 10.87
C MET A 61 -7.70 0.42 9.83
N SER A 62 -8.06 -0.05 8.63
CA SER A 62 -8.67 0.79 7.59
C SER A 62 -10.04 1.33 8.03
N ARG A 63 -10.88 0.53 8.71
CA ARG A 63 -12.17 0.98 9.27
C ARG A 63 -12.03 2.07 10.32
N ARG A 64 -10.90 2.09 11.04
CA ARG A 64 -10.56 3.17 11.99
C ARG A 64 -10.04 4.44 11.30
N GLY A 65 -10.00 4.48 9.97
CA GLY A 65 -9.51 5.62 9.19
C GLY A 65 -7.98 5.72 9.12
N ALA A 66 -7.25 4.69 9.55
CA ALA A 66 -5.80 4.67 9.43
C ALA A 66 -5.38 4.28 8.01
N ARG A 67 -4.28 4.86 7.53
CA ARG A 67 -3.67 4.45 6.26
C ARG A 67 -2.76 3.26 6.52
N VAL A 68 -3.12 2.11 5.97
CA VAL A 68 -2.38 0.84 6.13
C VAL A 68 -1.56 0.55 4.88
N LEU A 69 -0.29 0.21 5.06
CA LEU A 69 0.60 -0.27 3.99
C LEU A 69 1.14 -1.65 4.39
N ALA A 70 1.13 -2.59 3.45
CA ALA A 70 1.82 -3.87 3.62
C ALA A 70 3.29 -3.76 3.20
N LEU A 71 4.15 -4.50 3.90
CA LEU A 71 5.57 -4.62 3.61
C LEU A 71 5.90 -6.07 3.23
N GLY A 72 6.66 -6.21 2.15
CA GLY A 72 7.20 -7.48 1.69
C GLY A 72 8.68 -7.38 1.39
N PHE A 73 9.39 -8.50 1.51
CA PHE A 73 10.76 -8.59 1.02
C PHE A 73 11.05 -9.96 0.40
N LYS A 74 12.03 -10.00 -0.49
CA LYS A 74 12.61 -11.24 -1.02
C LYS A 74 14.11 -11.10 -1.07
N GLU A 75 14.81 -12.11 -0.58
CA GLU A 75 16.26 -12.19 -0.69
C GLU A 75 16.61 -12.70 -2.09
N LEU A 76 17.44 -11.95 -2.80
CA LEU A 76 17.91 -12.32 -4.13
C LEU A 76 19.28 -13.02 -4.07
N GLY A 77 19.91 -13.04 -2.89
CA GLY A 77 21.20 -13.68 -2.65
C GLY A 77 22.35 -12.94 -3.33
N ARG A 78 23.40 -13.69 -3.66
CA ARG A 78 24.60 -13.16 -4.33
C ARG A 78 24.33 -13.09 -5.83
N LEU A 79 24.26 -11.87 -6.36
CA LEU A 79 24.08 -11.61 -7.79
C LEU A 79 25.17 -10.67 -8.28
N THR A 80 25.50 -10.74 -9.57
CA THR A 80 26.35 -9.71 -10.18
C THR A 80 25.53 -8.44 -10.42
N PRO A 81 26.15 -7.24 -10.39
CA PRO A 81 25.44 -5.99 -10.68
C PRO A 81 24.75 -5.97 -12.05
N GLN A 82 25.23 -6.78 -13.00
CA GLN A 82 24.61 -6.94 -14.31
C GLN A 82 23.31 -7.72 -14.22
N HIS A 83 23.30 -8.89 -13.57
CA HIS A 83 22.08 -9.66 -13.33
C HIS A 83 21.00 -8.82 -12.64
N VAL A 84 21.37 -7.99 -11.66
CA VAL A 84 20.41 -7.12 -10.95
C VAL A 84 19.73 -6.11 -11.89
N ARG A 85 20.40 -5.65 -12.95
CA ARG A 85 19.81 -4.73 -13.94
C ARG A 85 18.91 -5.44 -14.94
N ASP A 86 19.18 -6.71 -15.20
CA ASP A 86 18.44 -7.52 -16.16
C ASP A 86 17.14 -8.10 -15.56
N LEU A 87 16.98 -8.06 -14.23
CA LEU A 87 15.76 -8.49 -13.55
C LEU A 87 14.58 -7.57 -13.87
N THR A 88 13.47 -8.17 -14.29
CA THR A 88 12.21 -7.45 -14.53
C THR A 88 11.47 -7.19 -13.23
N ARG A 89 10.63 -6.15 -13.22
CA ARG A 89 9.83 -5.77 -12.06
C ARG A 89 8.91 -6.91 -11.60
N GLU A 90 8.34 -7.64 -12.54
CA GLU A 90 7.39 -8.73 -12.31
C GLU A 90 8.09 -9.89 -11.60
N SER A 91 9.33 -10.21 -11.99
CA SER A 91 10.15 -11.24 -11.34
C SER A 91 10.61 -10.85 -9.92
N LEU A 92 10.69 -9.55 -9.65
CA LEU A 92 11.09 -9.00 -8.36
C LEU A 92 9.91 -8.90 -7.40
N GLU A 93 8.72 -8.57 -7.90
CA GLU A 93 7.48 -8.37 -7.15
C GLU A 93 6.63 -9.66 -7.08
N CYS A 94 7.27 -10.82 -7.00
CA CYS A 94 6.63 -12.12 -6.77
C CYS A 94 7.33 -12.89 -5.64
N ASP A 95 6.62 -13.84 -5.05
CA ASP A 95 7.10 -14.72 -4.00
C ASP A 95 7.74 -14.00 -2.80
N LEU A 96 7.07 -12.93 -2.38
CA LEU A 96 7.54 -12.09 -1.28
C LEU A 96 7.24 -12.76 0.06
N LYS A 97 8.15 -12.58 1.02
CA LYS A 97 7.89 -12.84 2.43
C LYS A 97 7.20 -11.63 3.05
N PHE A 98 6.10 -11.85 3.74
CA PHE A 98 5.41 -10.80 4.48
C PHE A 98 6.26 -10.34 5.67
N ALA A 99 6.51 -9.03 5.75
CA ALA A 99 7.30 -8.45 6.83
C ALA A 99 6.43 -7.81 7.93
N GLY A 100 5.24 -7.32 7.57
CA GLY A 100 4.37 -6.60 8.49
C GLY A 100 3.56 -5.50 7.82
N PHE A 101 2.77 -4.80 8.64
CA PHE A 101 2.03 -3.62 8.25
C PHE A 101 2.64 -2.35 8.84
N VAL A 102 2.59 -1.27 8.07
CA VAL A 102 2.80 0.10 8.56
C VAL A 102 1.43 0.77 8.65
N VAL A 103 1.04 1.15 9.86
CA VAL A 103 -0.22 1.84 10.13
C VAL A 103 0.11 3.30 10.42
N ILE A 104 -0.38 4.19 9.56
CA ILE A 104 -0.22 5.64 9.72
C ILE A 104 -1.58 6.18 10.16
N SER A 105 -1.64 6.64 11.40
CA SER A 105 -2.81 7.34 11.93
C SER A 105 -2.88 8.72 11.30
N CYS A 106 -3.81 8.91 10.37
CA CYS A 106 -4.20 10.23 9.92
C CYS A 106 -5.40 10.64 10.77
N PRO A 107 -5.23 11.52 11.78
CA PRO A 107 -6.39 12.01 12.52
C PRO A 107 -7.32 12.70 11.53
N LEU A 108 -8.52 12.13 11.33
CA LEU A 108 -9.59 12.82 10.63
C LEU A 108 -9.89 14.09 11.43
N LYS A 109 -9.75 15.26 10.79
CA LYS A 109 -10.21 16.53 11.37
C LYS A 109 -11.65 16.32 11.86
N THR A 110 -11.87 16.59 13.14
CA THR A 110 -13.18 16.48 13.81
C THR A 110 -14.28 17.33 13.16
N ASP A 111 -13.93 18.27 12.29
CA ASP A 111 -14.86 19.13 11.54
C ASP A 111 -15.62 18.45 10.41
N SER A 112 -15.27 17.23 9.99
CA SER A 112 -15.97 16.58 8.87
C SER A 112 -17.28 15.91 9.28
N ARG A 113 -17.52 15.63 10.57
CA ARG A 113 -18.80 15.04 11.02
C ARG A 113 -19.93 16.07 11.03
N SER A 114 -19.63 17.31 11.40
CA SER A 114 -20.59 18.42 11.37
C SER A 114 -21.04 18.71 9.94
N VAL A 115 -20.11 18.78 8.98
CA VAL A 115 -20.42 19.06 7.56
C VAL A 115 -21.22 17.92 6.90
N ILE A 116 -20.90 16.65 7.17
CA ILE A 116 -21.69 15.52 6.63
C ILE A 116 -23.10 15.51 7.23
N LYS A 117 -23.25 15.81 8.52
CA LYS A 117 -24.56 15.90 9.18
C LYS A 117 -25.37 17.09 8.66
N GLU A 118 -24.70 18.19 8.33
CA GLU A 118 -25.29 19.38 7.73
C GLU A 118 -25.73 19.13 6.28
N ILE A 119 -24.95 18.42 5.46
CA ILE A 119 -25.35 18.02 4.09
C ILE A 119 -26.53 17.02 4.10
N LEU A 120 -26.53 16.05 5.03
CA LEU A 120 -27.64 15.11 5.19
C LEU A 120 -28.92 15.82 5.66
N ASN A 121 -28.82 16.83 6.53
CA ASN A 121 -29.96 17.65 6.96
C ASN A 121 -30.36 18.73 5.95
N ALA A 122 -29.44 19.19 5.10
CA ALA A 122 -29.66 20.18 4.05
C ALA A 122 -30.13 19.57 2.72
N SER A 123 -30.50 18.28 2.72
CA SER A 123 -31.28 17.67 1.64
C SER A 123 -32.71 18.20 1.65
N HIS A 124 -32.83 19.51 1.36
CA HIS A 124 -34.04 20.16 0.88
C HIS A 124 -34.51 19.37 -0.34
N VAL A 125 -35.55 18.56 -0.14
CA VAL A 125 -36.39 18.12 -1.25
C VAL A 125 -37.06 19.39 -1.79
N VAL A 126 -36.48 19.98 -2.84
CA VAL A 126 -37.20 20.96 -3.66
C VAL A 126 -38.18 20.17 -4.52
N SER A 127 -39.29 19.78 -3.91
CA SER A 127 -40.52 19.47 -4.65
C SER A 127 -41.13 20.80 -5.02
N THR A 128 -40.79 21.34 -6.19
CA THR A 128 -41.60 22.36 -6.85
C THR A 128 -42.95 21.75 -7.21
N ASN A 129 -43.88 21.73 -6.25
CA ASN A 129 -45.30 21.58 -6.51
C ASN A 129 -45.82 22.96 -6.89
N ILE A 130 -45.74 23.28 -8.19
CA ILE A 130 -46.52 24.37 -8.78
C ILE A 130 -47.96 23.85 -8.85
N GLN A 131 -48.74 24.10 -7.79
CA GLN A 131 -50.19 24.09 -7.89
C GLN A 131 -50.62 25.40 -8.56
N LEU A 132 -50.83 25.35 -9.87
CA LEU A 132 -51.70 26.30 -10.55
C LEU A 132 -53.13 26.02 -10.06
N GLY A 133 -53.56 26.81 -9.07
CA GLY A 133 -54.93 26.85 -8.61
C GLY A 133 -55.84 27.42 -9.70
N THR A 134 -56.87 26.65 -10.03
CA THR A 134 -58.09 27.11 -10.67
C THR A 134 -58.84 28.08 -9.76
N HIS A 135 -59.19 29.25 -10.29
CA HIS A 135 -60.49 29.88 -10.11
C HIS A 135 -60.87 30.59 -11.40
#